data_AF-A0A1J5IA45-F1
#
_entry.id   AF-A0A1J5IA45-F1
#
_cell.length_a   1.000
_cell.length_b   1.000
_cell.length_c   1.000
_cell.angle_alpha   90.00
_cell.angle_beta   90.00
_cell.angle_gamma   90.00
#
_symmetry.space_group_name_H-M   'P 1'
#
loop_
_entity.id
_entity.type
_entity.pdbx_description
1 polymer ?
#
loop_
_entity_poly.entity_id
_entity_poly.type
_entity_poly.pdbx_seq_one_letter_code
_entity_poly.pdbx_strand_id
1 'polypeptide(L)'
;MRFSWFSFLIFFSITPLFLTGCEKDKETWPSSTTDASSSTSAGTPNDDAAAADTTEVKSLVVTAVDPYISEAQFCIDTNQNGDCDQGTDPFSTEDTENPGQYTFQDYIPTSDLKILTVKAGMHNGKAYALELKGPVTANSETAVINPATTAIIDNSLTNAEWVTILNQFSDQFGTVLTETDLTKDPLAGLYEKDHAELSSANIARLRMQMTTYAIQRLLQSTQSLRDLNGTSLIASATLGDGDGDSEDKVYNIMAKLAEATKKAVDSTAFTQFLEDASYTNIPITIRPALTTKDFSATAMTLIDHITELAYKQSSSHAGNLTAIIDIITPELAHISSRTTQIAKRYFAANHQAEFSEDTRINRDVLSSMKDDSHMKEGLNCSSGFFEITTDSKMQCIETTTTP
;
A
#
# COMPACT_ATOMS: atom_id res chain seq x y z
N MET A 1 -11.70 -23.13 74.47
CA MET A 1 -12.27 -21.86 74.99
C MET A 1 -11.98 -20.75 73.98
N ARG A 2 -12.89 -19.76 73.86
CA ARG A 2 -12.79 -18.37 73.33
C ARG A 2 -11.48 -17.95 72.59
N PHE A 3 -11.49 -17.15 71.52
CA PHE A 3 -12.35 -16.01 71.17
C PHE A 3 -12.56 -15.87 69.64
N SER A 4 -13.38 -14.90 69.21
CA SER A 4 -13.86 -14.69 67.83
C SER A 4 -13.74 -13.21 67.40
N TRP A 5 -13.60 -12.96 66.09
CA TRP A 5 -13.66 -11.66 65.37
C TRP A 5 -12.49 -10.69 65.65
N PHE A 6 -12.10 -9.74 64.79
CA PHE A 6 -12.69 -9.10 63.59
C PHE A 6 -11.56 -8.62 62.65
N SER A 7 -11.76 -8.54 61.32
CA SER A 7 -11.08 -7.56 60.44
C SER A 7 -11.78 -7.42 59.08
N PHE A 8 -11.64 -6.24 58.47
CA PHE A 8 -12.54 -5.70 57.45
C PHE A 8 -12.26 -6.21 56.02
N LEU A 9 -13.32 -6.43 55.26
CA LEU A 9 -13.31 -6.45 53.79
C LEU A 9 -13.59 -5.05 53.25
N ILE A 10 -12.86 -4.63 52.21
CA ILE A 10 -13.28 -3.58 51.28
C ILE A 10 -13.11 -4.13 49.87
N PHE A 11 -14.24 -4.45 49.23
CA PHE A 11 -14.32 -4.69 47.79
C PHE A 11 -14.61 -3.35 47.09
N PHE A 12 -13.77 -2.96 46.13
CA PHE A 12 -14.16 -1.97 45.13
C PHE A 12 -14.83 -2.68 43.95
N SER A 13 -16.14 -2.56 43.83
CA SER A 13 -16.87 -2.91 42.60
C SER A 13 -16.84 -1.70 41.66
N ILE A 14 -16.11 -1.81 40.55
CA ILE A 14 -16.20 -0.83 39.46
C ILE A 14 -17.31 -1.30 38.52
N THR A 15 -18.43 -0.59 38.53
CA THR A 15 -19.54 -0.81 37.60
C THR A 15 -19.18 -0.23 36.23
N PRO A 16 -19.24 -0.99 35.12
CA PRO A 16 -19.11 -0.40 33.79
C PRO A 16 -20.34 0.48 33.51
N LEU A 17 -20.08 1.73 33.14
CA LEU A 17 -21.12 2.67 32.74
C LEU A 17 -21.55 2.33 31.30
N PHE A 18 -22.73 1.74 31.14
CA PHE A 18 -23.32 1.54 29.81
C PHE A 18 -23.77 2.89 29.24
N LEU A 19 -23.17 3.31 28.12
CA LEU A 19 -23.67 4.37 27.27
C LEU A 19 -24.48 3.75 26.13
N THR A 20 -25.80 3.94 26.16
CA THR A 20 -26.73 3.55 25.10
C THR A 20 -27.26 4.79 24.38
N GLY A 21 -27.17 4.81 23.05
CA GLY A 21 -27.74 5.81 22.16
C GLY A 21 -26.88 5.99 20.90
N CYS A 22 -27.42 5.97 19.67
CA CYS A 22 -28.79 5.74 19.22
C CYS A 22 -28.80 4.87 17.95
N GLU A 23 -29.90 4.16 17.72
CA GLU A 23 -30.11 3.30 16.54
C GLU A 23 -31.23 3.89 15.67
N LYS A 24 -30.85 4.35 14.45
CA LYS A 24 -31.63 4.71 13.25
C LYS A 24 -30.86 5.79 12.48
N ASP A 25 -30.81 5.82 11.15
CA ASP A 25 -31.64 5.11 10.15
C ASP A 25 -30.80 4.28 9.16
N LYS A 26 -31.38 3.20 8.64
CA LYS A 26 -30.90 2.54 7.41
C LYS A 26 -31.67 3.12 6.24
N GLU A 27 -31.07 4.02 5.48
CA GLU A 27 -31.66 4.41 4.19
C GLU A 27 -31.52 3.29 3.17
N THR A 28 -32.66 2.92 2.58
CA THR A 28 -32.76 1.93 1.51
C THR A 28 -32.43 2.59 0.18
N TRP A 29 -31.43 2.05 -0.52
CA TRP A 29 -31.16 2.39 -1.93
C TRP A 29 -32.40 2.14 -2.79
N PRO A 30 -32.84 3.10 -3.63
CA PRO A 30 -33.93 2.86 -4.57
C PRO A 30 -33.44 2.01 -5.74
N SER A 31 -34.14 0.89 -5.97
CA SER A 31 -33.97 0.04 -7.15
C SER A 31 -34.31 0.79 -8.44
N SER A 32 -33.50 0.64 -9.49
CA SER A 32 -33.75 1.20 -10.81
C SER A 32 -35.02 0.63 -11.46
N THR A 33 -36.03 1.47 -11.65
CA THR A 33 -37.21 1.15 -12.46
C THR A 33 -36.96 1.49 -13.92
N THR A 34 -36.84 0.46 -14.76
CA THR A 34 -36.89 0.55 -16.22
C THR A 34 -38.36 0.68 -16.68
N ASP A 35 -38.71 1.73 -17.40
CA ASP A 35 -39.71 1.69 -18.49
C ASP A 35 -39.91 3.07 -19.16
N ALA A 36 -39.83 3.11 -20.50
CA ALA A 36 -40.87 3.71 -21.40
C ALA A 36 -40.41 3.89 -22.86
N SER A 37 -40.82 2.95 -23.72
CA SER A 37 -41.43 3.16 -25.06
C SER A 37 -40.93 4.25 -26.03
N SER A 38 -40.20 3.79 -27.05
CA SER A 38 -40.40 3.97 -28.51
C SER A 38 -41.17 5.19 -29.14
N SER A 39 -40.53 5.66 -30.22
CA SER A 39 -41.10 6.11 -31.51
C SER A 39 -41.62 7.55 -31.72
N THR A 40 -40.94 8.29 -32.60
CA THR A 40 -41.55 8.85 -33.84
C THR A 40 -40.45 9.15 -34.87
N SER A 41 -40.82 9.40 -36.13
CA SER A 41 -39.92 9.33 -37.30
C SER A 41 -40.04 10.53 -38.24
N ALA A 42 -38.94 10.77 -38.98
CA ALA A 42 -38.78 11.53 -40.23
C ALA A 42 -38.74 13.08 -40.18
N GLY A 43 -37.65 13.65 -40.73
CA GLY A 43 -37.50 15.10 -40.93
C GLY A 43 -36.08 15.59 -41.26
N THR A 44 -35.45 15.09 -42.33
CA THR A 44 -34.27 15.72 -43.00
C THR A 44 -34.75 16.59 -44.18
N PRO A 45 -33.97 17.55 -44.73
CA PRO A 45 -32.59 17.92 -44.40
C PRO A 45 -32.33 19.43 -44.20
N ASN A 46 -31.13 19.78 -43.74
CA ASN A 46 -30.31 20.76 -44.46
C ASN A 46 -28.82 20.62 -44.11
N ASP A 47 -27.97 20.84 -45.10
CA ASP A 47 -26.52 20.98 -44.92
C ASP A 47 -26.21 22.26 -44.13
N ASP A 48 -25.45 22.11 -43.06
CA ASP A 48 -24.34 23.02 -42.74
C ASP A 48 -23.33 22.22 -41.94
N ALA A 49 -22.23 21.82 -42.59
CA ALA A 49 -21.12 21.15 -41.95
C ALA A 49 -20.30 22.16 -41.13
N ALA A 50 -20.90 22.63 -40.02
CA ALA A 50 -20.11 23.13 -38.91
C ALA A 50 -19.12 22.02 -38.54
N ALA A 51 -17.82 22.32 -38.64
CA ALA A 51 -16.81 21.47 -38.05
C ALA A 51 -17.17 21.35 -36.57
N ALA A 52 -17.57 20.15 -36.16
CA ALA A 52 -17.73 19.85 -34.75
C ALA A 52 -16.34 19.98 -34.15
N ASP A 53 -16.09 21.13 -33.52
CA ASP A 53 -14.99 21.30 -32.59
C ASP A 53 -15.30 20.33 -31.45
N THR A 54 -14.79 19.11 -31.59
CA THR A 54 -14.84 18.11 -30.54
C THR A 54 -13.92 18.61 -29.45
N THR A 55 -14.44 19.49 -28.59
CA THR A 55 -13.83 19.82 -27.31
C THR A 55 -13.55 18.51 -26.61
N GLU A 56 -12.27 18.11 -26.68
CA GLU A 56 -11.75 16.94 -26.02
C GLU A 56 -12.07 17.09 -24.54
N VAL A 57 -12.98 16.25 -24.04
CA VAL A 57 -13.44 16.37 -22.65
C VAL A 57 -12.34 15.78 -21.78
N LYS A 58 -11.49 16.66 -21.27
CA LYS A 58 -10.27 16.28 -20.58
C LYS A 58 -10.59 15.77 -19.18
N SER A 59 -9.94 14.68 -18.81
CA SER A 59 -10.06 14.05 -17.49
C SER A 59 -8.68 13.97 -16.84
N LEU A 60 -8.62 14.15 -15.52
CA LEU A 60 -7.44 13.91 -14.71
C LEU A 60 -7.36 12.42 -14.38
N VAL A 61 -6.20 11.81 -14.65
CA VAL A 61 -5.87 10.44 -14.23
C VAL A 61 -4.89 10.49 -13.05
N VAL A 62 -5.20 9.77 -11.99
CA VAL A 62 -4.38 9.67 -10.78
C VAL A 62 -3.86 8.26 -10.61
N THR A 63 -2.55 8.10 -10.43
CA THR A 63 -1.93 6.82 -10.06
C THR A 63 -1.73 6.76 -8.54
N ALA A 64 -2.41 5.81 -7.89
CA ALA A 64 -2.28 5.50 -6.46
C ALA A 64 -1.33 4.31 -6.26
N VAL A 65 -0.14 4.57 -5.69
CA VAL A 65 1.00 3.64 -5.64
C VAL A 65 1.24 3.16 -4.21
N ASP A 66 1.08 1.86 -3.91
CA ASP A 66 1.90 1.14 -2.89
C ASP A 66 1.77 -0.42 -2.86
N PRO A 67 2.33 -1.21 -3.80
CA PRO A 67 2.93 -0.81 -5.08
C PRO A 67 1.88 -0.24 -6.05
N TYR A 68 0.64 -0.71 -5.97
CA TYR A 68 -0.56 -0.02 -6.46
C TYR A 68 -1.71 -0.29 -5.49
N ILE A 69 -2.58 0.70 -5.30
CA ILE A 69 -3.78 0.58 -4.46
C ILE A 69 -4.98 0.26 -5.36
N SER A 70 -5.72 -0.79 -5.04
CA SER A 70 -6.98 -1.14 -5.71
C SER A 70 -8.20 -0.83 -4.83
N GLU A 71 -9.39 -0.79 -5.40
CA GLU A 71 -10.66 -0.55 -4.73
C GLU A 71 -10.74 0.74 -3.89
N ALA A 72 -9.86 1.72 -4.11
CA ALA A 72 -9.91 2.99 -3.39
C ALA A 72 -10.97 3.94 -3.97
N GLN A 73 -11.17 5.06 -3.30
CA GLN A 73 -11.86 6.21 -3.86
C GLN A 73 -11.22 7.49 -3.35
N PHE A 74 -11.10 8.48 -4.21
CA PHE A 74 -10.46 9.75 -3.94
C PHE A 74 -11.39 10.91 -4.30
N CYS A 75 -11.18 12.07 -3.67
CA CYS A 75 -11.79 13.35 -4.06
C CYS A 75 -10.70 14.38 -4.40
N ILE A 76 -11.06 15.42 -5.16
CA ILE A 76 -10.26 16.65 -5.24
C ILE A 76 -10.87 17.68 -4.29
N ASP A 77 -10.13 18.08 -3.25
CA ASP A 77 -10.52 19.15 -2.32
C ASP A 77 -10.50 20.50 -3.06
N THR A 78 -11.65 20.92 -3.58
CA THR A 78 -11.73 22.10 -4.46
C THR A 78 -11.74 23.43 -3.71
N ASN A 79 -12.19 23.43 -2.46
CA ASN A 79 -12.29 24.63 -1.62
C ASN A 79 -11.13 24.77 -0.61
N GLN A 80 -10.25 23.77 -0.55
CA GLN A 80 -9.05 23.69 0.30
C GLN A 80 -9.36 23.66 1.80
N ASN A 81 -10.49 23.05 2.20
CA ASN A 81 -10.87 22.90 3.61
C ASN A 81 -10.19 21.69 4.30
N GLY A 82 -9.65 20.73 3.53
CA GLY A 82 -9.03 19.51 4.04
C GLY A 82 -9.95 18.29 4.18
N ASP A 83 -11.20 18.39 3.73
CA ASP A 83 -12.24 17.34 3.72
C ASP A 83 -12.75 17.09 2.28
N CYS A 84 -13.63 16.10 2.09
CA CYS A 84 -14.27 15.80 0.80
C CYS A 84 -15.76 16.19 0.79
N ASP A 85 -16.13 17.25 0.08
CA ASP A 85 -17.49 17.78 0.01
C ASP A 85 -18.32 17.13 -1.10
N GLN A 86 -19.22 16.20 -0.73
CA GLN A 86 -20.05 15.37 -1.62
C GLN A 86 -20.97 16.10 -2.62
N GLY A 87 -21.02 17.44 -2.61
CA GLY A 87 -21.81 18.26 -3.54
C GLY A 87 -21.01 19.18 -4.46
N THR A 88 -19.70 19.31 -4.23
CA THR A 88 -18.82 20.26 -4.97
C THR A 88 -17.56 19.61 -5.51
N ASP A 89 -17.03 18.61 -4.79
CA ASP A 89 -15.76 18.00 -5.14
C ASP A 89 -15.94 16.91 -6.21
N PRO A 90 -15.05 16.83 -7.22
CA PRO A 90 -14.93 15.69 -8.10
C PRO A 90 -14.51 14.44 -7.32
N PHE A 91 -15.13 13.30 -7.63
CA PHE A 91 -14.79 11.99 -7.09
C PHE A 91 -14.21 11.09 -8.19
N SER A 92 -13.23 10.26 -7.83
CA SER A 92 -12.61 9.33 -8.77
C SER A 92 -13.45 8.08 -9.01
N THR A 93 -13.27 7.48 -10.20
CA THR A 93 -13.63 6.08 -10.49
C THR A 93 -12.35 5.28 -10.75
N GLU A 94 -12.25 4.07 -10.19
CA GLU A 94 -11.12 3.16 -10.46
C GLU A 94 -11.13 2.67 -11.92
N ASP A 95 -9.96 2.65 -12.54
CA ASP A 95 -9.75 1.97 -13.83
C ASP A 95 -9.32 0.51 -13.55
N THR A 96 -10.27 -0.42 -13.75
CA THR A 96 -10.03 -1.85 -13.50
C THR A 96 -9.13 -2.52 -14.55
N GLU A 97 -8.82 -1.86 -15.67
CA GLU A 97 -7.89 -2.36 -16.69
C GLU A 97 -6.45 -1.90 -16.43
N ASN A 98 -6.26 -0.78 -15.72
CA ASN A 98 -4.96 -0.19 -15.42
C ASN A 98 -4.69 -0.12 -13.91
N PRO A 99 -3.93 -1.09 -13.33
CA PRO A 99 -3.69 -1.18 -11.89
C PRO A 99 -3.27 0.14 -11.24
N GLY A 100 -3.99 0.52 -10.18
CA GLY A 100 -3.73 1.74 -9.42
C GLY A 100 -4.14 3.04 -10.10
N GLN A 101 -4.79 3.03 -11.27
CA GLN A 101 -5.27 4.24 -11.93
C GLN A 101 -6.72 4.59 -11.55
N TYR A 102 -6.96 5.89 -11.39
CA TYR A 102 -8.23 6.46 -10.94
C TYR A 102 -8.54 7.69 -11.77
N THR A 103 -9.69 7.69 -12.46
CA THR A 103 -10.09 8.78 -13.37
C THR A 103 -11.09 9.71 -12.71
N PHE A 104 -10.82 11.02 -12.78
CA PHE A 104 -11.77 12.09 -12.48
C PHE A 104 -12.36 12.57 -13.80
N GLN A 105 -13.51 11.99 -14.16
CA GLN A 105 -14.16 12.21 -15.46
C GLN A 105 -14.54 13.67 -15.64
N ASP A 106 -14.24 14.21 -16.83
CA ASP A 106 -14.56 15.57 -17.27
C ASP A 106 -14.01 16.69 -16.37
N TYR A 107 -12.99 16.38 -15.56
CA TYR A 107 -12.38 17.30 -14.61
C TYR A 107 -10.86 17.45 -14.79
N ILE A 108 -10.42 18.70 -14.94
CA ILE A 108 -9.02 19.11 -14.73
C ILE A 108 -9.02 20.33 -13.82
N PRO A 109 -8.17 20.37 -12.78
CA PRO A 109 -8.12 21.49 -11.87
C PRO A 109 -7.47 22.71 -12.52
N THR A 110 -8.09 23.89 -12.38
CA THR A 110 -7.58 25.16 -12.93
C THR A 110 -6.57 25.86 -12.02
N SER A 111 -6.34 25.32 -10.83
CA SER A 111 -5.40 25.80 -9.79
C SER A 111 -4.73 24.59 -9.13
N ASP A 112 -3.66 24.80 -8.39
CA ASP A 112 -3.06 23.73 -7.59
C ASP A 112 -4.02 23.35 -6.45
N LEU A 113 -4.31 22.05 -6.31
CA LEU A 113 -5.27 21.49 -5.34
C LEU A 113 -4.69 20.21 -4.70
N LYS A 114 -5.46 19.56 -3.80
CA LYS A 114 -5.10 18.30 -3.16
C LYS A 114 -6.05 17.19 -3.57
N ILE A 115 -5.51 15.98 -3.74
CA ILE A 115 -6.27 14.74 -3.68
C ILE A 115 -6.33 14.26 -2.23
N LEU A 116 -7.52 13.87 -1.78
CA LEU A 116 -7.75 13.23 -0.49
C LEU A 116 -8.37 11.83 -0.68
N THR A 117 -8.14 10.95 0.28
CA THR A 117 -8.75 9.62 0.33
C THR A 117 -10.17 9.68 0.88
N VAL A 118 -11.12 9.10 0.15
CA VAL A 118 -12.51 8.85 0.58
C VAL A 118 -12.65 7.40 1.08
N LYS A 119 -12.02 6.45 0.38
CA LYS A 119 -11.91 5.03 0.76
C LYS A 119 -10.46 4.61 0.52
N ALA A 120 -9.77 4.13 1.56
CA ALA A 120 -8.33 3.80 1.49
C ALA A 120 -7.99 2.66 0.52
N GLY A 121 -8.96 1.81 0.17
CA GLY A 121 -8.76 0.69 -0.74
C GLY A 121 -7.93 -0.43 -0.14
N MET A 122 -7.26 -1.16 -1.02
CA MET A 122 -6.55 -2.40 -0.74
C MET A 122 -5.14 -2.36 -1.34
N HIS A 123 -4.18 -2.94 -0.64
CA HIS A 123 -2.84 -3.26 -1.17
C HIS A 123 -2.55 -4.73 -0.89
N ASN A 124 -2.12 -5.49 -1.90
CA ASN A 124 -1.91 -6.94 -1.81
C ASN A 124 -3.06 -7.70 -1.09
N GLY A 125 -4.32 -7.39 -1.40
CA GLY A 125 -5.47 -8.04 -0.77
C GLY A 125 -5.70 -7.72 0.71
N LYS A 126 -4.94 -6.80 1.30
CA LYS A 126 -5.14 -6.25 2.65
C LYS A 126 -5.75 -4.86 2.56
N ALA A 127 -6.56 -4.47 3.55
CA ALA A 127 -7.03 -3.09 3.67
C ALA A 127 -5.83 -2.15 3.88
N TYR A 128 -5.69 -1.13 3.03
CA TYR A 128 -4.57 -0.21 3.11
C TYR A 128 -4.68 0.64 4.39
N ALA A 129 -3.58 0.74 5.12
CA ALA A 129 -3.58 1.27 6.49
C ALA A 129 -3.35 2.80 6.58
N LEU A 130 -3.11 3.47 5.46
CA LEU A 130 -2.92 4.93 5.37
C LEU A 130 -3.98 5.57 4.46
N GLU A 131 -4.16 6.88 4.59
CA GLU A 131 -4.95 7.69 3.66
C GLU A 131 -4.00 8.31 2.64
N LEU A 132 -3.98 7.82 1.38
CA LEU A 132 -3.15 8.46 0.36
C LEU A 132 -3.63 9.89 0.06
N LYS A 133 -2.67 10.82 0.06
CA LYS A 133 -2.87 12.24 -0.25
C LYS A 133 -1.76 12.71 -1.18
N GLY A 134 -2.05 13.70 -2.02
CA GLY A 134 -1.02 14.31 -2.86
C GLY A 134 -1.47 15.60 -3.55
N PRO A 135 -0.52 16.39 -4.06
CA PRO A 135 -0.83 17.59 -4.83
C PRO A 135 -1.30 17.25 -6.24
N VAL A 136 -2.17 18.09 -6.80
CA VAL A 136 -2.46 18.13 -8.23
C VAL A 136 -2.12 19.50 -8.75
N THR A 137 -1.25 19.56 -9.76
CA THR A 137 -0.86 20.80 -10.41
C THR A 137 -1.94 21.31 -11.35
N ALA A 138 -2.15 22.62 -11.37
CA ALA A 138 -3.08 23.30 -12.27
C ALA A 138 -2.86 22.88 -13.74
N ASN A 139 -3.94 22.51 -14.42
CA ASN A 139 -3.98 22.07 -15.81
C ASN A 139 -3.24 20.76 -16.11
N SER A 140 -2.87 19.98 -15.09
CA SER A 140 -2.31 18.64 -15.30
C SER A 140 -3.39 17.61 -15.63
N GLU A 141 -3.12 16.79 -16.64
CA GLU A 141 -3.92 15.59 -16.98
C GLU A 141 -3.54 14.38 -16.12
N THR A 142 -2.41 14.45 -15.38
CA THR A 142 -1.94 13.35 -14.53
C THR A 142 -1.49 13.81 -13.15
N ALA A 143 -1.66 12.96 -12.14
CA ALA A 143 -1.00 13.07 -10.84
C ALA A 143 -0.62 11.70 -10.28
N VAL A 144 0.33 11.68 -9.34
CA VAL A 144 0.72 10.46 -8.61
C VAL A 144 0.54 10.73 -7.12
N ILE A 145 -0.20 9.86 -6.44
CA ILE A 145 -0.34 9.85 -4.99
C ILE A 145 0.26 8.56 -4.44
N ASN A 146 1.05 8.68 -3.38
CA ASN A 146 1.85 7.61 -2.84
C ASN A 146 2.22 7.90 -1.38
N PRO A 147 2.89 6.99 -0.67
CA PRO A 147 3.39 7.27 0.66
C PRO A 147 4.18 8.58 0.73
N ALA A 148 5.14 8.86 -0.16
CA ALA A 148 5.95 10.08 -0.08
C ALA A 148 5.13 11.38 -0.15
N THR A 149 4.18 11.50 -1.08
CA THR A 149 3.30 12.69 -1.16
C THR A 149 2.40 12.83 0.07
N THR A 150 2.00 11.71 0.67
CA THR A 150 1.21 11.67 1.90
C THR A 150 2.04 12.15 3.09
N ALA A 151 3.28 11.69 3.24
CA ALA A 151 4.19 12.13 4.31
C ALA A 151 4.43 13.64 4.28
N ILE A 152 4.63 14.21 3.08
CA ILE A 152 4.84 15.64 2.87
C ILE A 152 3.63 16.44 3.37
N ILE A 153 2.42 16.03 3.02
CA ILE A 153 1.17 16.70 3.40
C ILE A 153 0.89 16.54 4.90
N ASP A 154 0.82 15.31 5.41
CA ASP A 154 0.39 15.03 6.79
C ASP A 154 1.36 15.58 7.85
N ASN A 155 2.66 15.65 7.53
CA ASN A 155 3.68 16.18 8.45
C ASN A 155 4.04 17.65 8.18
N SER A 156 3.37 18.33 7.24
CA SER A 156 3.63 19.72 6.83
C SER A 156 5.11 19.99 6.46
N LEU A 157 5.69 19.08 5.68
CA LEU A 157 7.07 19.19 5.17
C LEU A 157 7.08 19.77 3.76
N THR A 158 8.25 20.25 3.32
CA THR A 158 8.57 20.44 1.91
C THR A 158 9.17 19.16 1.30
N ASN A 159 9.14 19.06 -0.03
CA ASN A 159 9.83 17.99 -0.76
C ASN A 159 11.32 17.91 -0.38
N ALA A 160 12.01 19.07 -0.29
CA ALA A 160 13.42 19.15 0.04
C ALA A 160 13.74 18.64 1.46
N GLU A 161 12.89 18.92 2.44
CA GLU A 161 13.02 18.40 3.80
C GLU A 161 12.79 16.89 3.85
N TRP A 162 11.78 16.36 3.15
CA TRP A 162 11.55 14.91 3.09
C TRP A 162 12.67 14.17 2.36
N VAL A 163 13.20 14.72 1.26
CA VAL A 163 14.41 14.22 0.59
C VAL A 163 15.62 14.25 1.52
N THR A 164 15.79 15.30 2.33
CA THR A 164 16.89 15.41 3.30
C THR A 164 16.80 14.32 4.36
N ILE A 165 15.62 14.11 4.94
CA ILE A 165 15.35 13.02 5.90
C ILE A 165 15.64 11.64 5.28
N LEU A 166 15.12 11.38 4.07
CA LEU A 166 15.33 10.08 3.40
C LEU A 166 16.79 9.84 3.03
N ASN A 167 17.52 10.86 2.54
CA ASN A 167 18.89 10.69 2.07
C ASN A 167 19.92 10.38 3.16
N GLN A 168 19.57 10.52 4.44
CA GLN A 168 20.30 9.91 5.56
C GLN A 168 20.49 8.38 5.36
N PHE A 169 19.57 7.74 4.64
CA PHE A 169 19.55 6.31 4.34
C PHE A 169 19.78 6.01 2.85
N SER A 170 20.42 6.91 2.10
CA SER A 170 20.71 6.76 0.66
C SER A 170 21.45 5.46 0.31
N ASP A 171 22.35 4.98 1.18
CA ASP A 171 22.99 3.65 1.08
C ASP A 171 22.01 2.47 1.13
N GLN A 172 20.84 2.65 1.74
CA GLN A 172 19.79 1.62 1.77
C GLN A 172 18.99 1.61 0.46
N PHE A 173 18.72 2.78 -0.12
CA PHE A 173 18.08 2.90 -1.43
C PHE A 173 19.02 2.49 -2.57
N GLY A 174 20.33 2.74 -2.42
CA GLY A 174 21.36 2.50 -3.43
C GLY A 174 21.64 3.70 -4.34
N THR A 175 21.07 4.86 -4.03
CA THR A 175 21.29 6.14 -4.72
C THR A 175 20.88 7.30 -3.80
N VAL A 176 21.34 8.50 -4.11
CA VAL A 176 20.78 9.75 -3.57
C VAL A 176 19.48 10.04 -4.31
N LEU A 177 18.41 10.26 -3.55
CA LEU A 177 17.08 10.60 -4.04
C LEU A 177 16.97 12.10 -4.35
N THR A 178 16.10 12.45 -5.30
CA THR A 178 15.75 13.82 -5.66
C THR A 178 14.27 14.11 -5.37
N GLU A 179 13.87 15.38 -5.32
CA GLU A 179 12.46 15.76 -5.12
C GLU A 179 11.54 15.15 -6.19
N THR A 180 12.04 15.03 -7.42
CA THR A 180 11.33 14.41 -8.55
C THR A 180 11.14 12.90 -8.40
N ASP A 181 11.82 12.24 -7.46
CA ASP A 181 11.60 10.82 -7.18
C ASP A 181 10.42 10.59 -6.22
N LEU A 182 9.99 11.61 -5.46
CA LEU A 182 8.86 11.53 -4.54
C LEU A 182 7.50 11.43 -5.26
N THR A 183 7.39 12.00 -6.46
CA THR A 183 6.14 12.06 -7.26
C THR A 183 6.14 11.11 -8.46
N LYS A 184 7.05 10.13 -8.50
CA LYS A 184 7.13 9.13 -9.57
C LYS A 184 6.58 7.79 -9.13
N ASP A 185 5.78 7.21 -10.01
CA ASP A 185 5.46 5.80 -10.00
C ASP A 185 6.74 4.98 -10.34
N PRO A 186 7.19 4.06 -9.46
CA PRO A 186 8.34 3.20 -9.73
C PRO A 186 8.07 2.09 -10.74
N LEU A 187 6.80 1.73 -10.99
CA LEU A 187 6.37 0.54 -11.75
C LEU A 187 5.65 0.90 -13.08
N ALA A 188 5.62 2.18 -13.45
CA ALA A 188 4.99 2.69 -14.67
C ALA A 188 5.41 1.89 -15.93
N GLY A 189 4.44 1.20 -16.55
CA GLY A 189 4.66 0.36 -17.73
C GLY A 189 5.43 -0.95 -17.50
N LEU A 190 5.79 -1.26 -16.25
CA LEU A 190 6.64 -2.40 -15.86
C LEU A 190 5.92 -3.46 -15.01
N TYR A 191 4.73 -3.19 -14.49
CA TYR A 191 4.03 -4.06 -13.52
C TYR A 191 3.89 -5.53 -13.96
N GLU A 192 3.43 -5.77 -15.19
CA GLU A 192 3.29 -7.11 -15.78
C GLU A 192 4.51 -7.50 -16.66
N LYS A 193 5.66 -6.82 -16.49
CA LYS A 193 6.94 -7.14 -17.14
C LYS A 193 7.81 -8.01 -16.25
N ASP A 194 8.84 -8.64 -16.83
CA ASP A 194 9.85 -9.35 -16.04
C ASP A 194 10.49 -8.39 -15.03
N HIS A 195 10.57 -8.78 -13.77
CA HIS A 195 11.23 -8.00 -12.70
C HIS A 195 12.68 -7.60 -13.06
N ALA A 196 13.35 -8.33 -13.96
CA ALA A 196 14.68 -8.01 -14.46
C ALA A 196 14.73 -6.72 -15.33
N GLU A 197 13.58 -6.22 -15.79
CA GLU A 197 13.46 -4.93 -16.49
C GLU A 197 13.50 -3.73 -15.53
N LEU A 198 13.43 -3.94 -14.21
CA LEU A 198 13.52 -2.88 -13.21
C LEU A 198 14.92 -2.24 -13.18
N SER A 199 14.99 -0.96 -13.58
CA SER A 199 16.21 -0.18 -13.44
C SER A 199 16.58 0.05 -11.96
N SER A 200 17.85 0.35 -11.68
CA SER A 200 18.30 0.74 -10.33
C SER A 200 17.54 1.94 -9.76
N ALA A 201 17.11 2.88 -10.61
CA ALA A 201 16.28 4.01 -10.22
C ALA A 201 14.85 3.59 -9.82
N ASN A 202 14.29 2.56 -10.47
CA ASN A 202 12.97 2.03 -10.14
C ASN A 202 13.03 1.26 -8.82
N ILE A 203 14.07 0.45 -8.62
CA ILE A 203 14.35 -0.25 -7.34
C ILE A 203 14.53 0.76 -6.20
N ALA A 204 15.29 1.84 -6.41
CA ALA A 204 15.48 2.88 -5.40
C ALA A 204 14.17 3.59 -5.03
N ARG A 205 13.33 3.94 -6.01
CA ARG A 205 12.00 4.52 -5.77
C ARG A 205 11.06 3.55 -5.05
N LEU A 206 11.02 2.28 -5.45
CA LEU A 206 10.20 1.27 -4.79
C LEU A 206 10.61 1.10 -3.31
N ARG A 207 11.93 1.07 -3.04
CA ARG A 207 12.44 1.08 -1.65
C ARG A 207 12.05 2.35 -0.89
N MET A 208 12.11 3.50 -1.54
CA MET A 208 11.70 4.77 -0.93
C MET A 208 10.21 4.78 -0.55
N GLN A 209 9.32 4.33 -1.44
CA GLN A 209 7.88 4.28 -1.17
C GLN A 209 7.57 3.32 -0.01
N MET A 210 8.03 2.07 -0.08
CA MET A 210 7.81 1.07 0.99
C MET A 210 8.40 1.50 2.34
N THR A 211 9.57 2.15 2.34
CA THR A 211 10.17 2.72 3.57
C THR A 211 9.29 3.84 4.12
N THR A 212 8.78 4.71 3.24
CA THR A 212 7.94 5.85 3.63
C THR A 212 6.56 5.42 4.14
N TYR A 213 5.97 4.36 3.59
CA TYR A 213 4.78 3.69 4.11
C TYR A 213 5.02 3.20 5.54
N ALA A 214 6.09 2.41 5.74
CA ALA A 214 6.43 1.85 7.04
C ALA A 214 6.64 2.92 8.12
N ILE A 215 7.27 4.04 7.75
CA ILE A 215 7.49 5.19 8.64
C ILE A 215 6.18 5.89 9.00
N GLN A 216 5.33 6.22 8.02
CA GLN A 216 4.03 6.87 8.30
C GLN A 216 3.14 6.00 9.16
N ARG A 217 3.06 4.71 8.85
CA ARG A 217 2.29 3.75 9.63
C ARG A 217 2.74 3.74 11.08
N LEU A 218 4.06 3.79 11.34
CA LEU A 218 4.62 3.94 12.68
C LEU A 218 4.29 5.30 13.31
N LEU A 219 4.42 6.41 12.58
CA LEU A 219 4.09 7.75 13.09
C LEU A 219 2.64 7.84 13.56
N GLN A 220 1.71 7.15 12.90
CA GLN A 220 0.31 7.07 13.30
C GLN A 220 0.04 6.23 14.58
N SER A 221 1.01 5.45 15.08
CA SER A 221 0.80 4.43 16.13
C SER A 221 0.49 4.98 17.54
N THR A 222 1.02 6.15 17.89
CA THR A 222 0.84 6.79 19.20
C THR A 222 0.73 8.31 19.05
N GLN A 223 0.09 8.98 20.01
CA GLN A 223 -0.03 10.44 19.96
C GLN A 223 1.34 11.14 19.95
N SER A 224 2.29 10.66 20.74
CA SER A 224 3.66 11.19 20.81
C SER A 224 4.44 11.11 19.50
N LEU A 225 4.07 10.21 18.59
CA LEU A 225 4.66 10.11 17.25
C LEU A 225 3.84 10.91 16.22
N ARG A 226 2.51 10.98 16.36
CA ARG A 226 1.65 11.85 15.53
C ARG A 226 1.89 13.34 15.76
N ASP A 227 2.33 13.71 16.96
CA ASP A 227 2.68 15.09 17.30
C ASP A 227 4.02 15.53 16.66
N LEU A 228 4.80 14.61 16.07
CA LEU A 228 6.03 14.94 15.32
C LEU A 228 5.67 15.45 13.92
N ASN A 229 5.74 16.78 13.75
CA ASN A 229 5.58 17.45 12.46
C ASN A 229 6.72 18.44 12.19
N GLY A 230 6.88 18.82 10.92
CA GLY A 230 7.84 19.84 10.47
C GLY A 230 9.22 19.69 11.12
N THR A 231 9.68 20.77 11.77
CA THR A 231 10.97 20.85 12.47
C THR A 231 11.18 19.75 13.52
N SER A 232 10.13 19.33 14.24
CA SER A 232 10.25 18.31 15.29
C SER A 232 10.47 16.91 14.72
N LEU A 233 9.86 16.61 13.57
CA LEU A 233 10.11 15.38 12.83
C LEU A 233 11.52 15.39 12.23
N ILE A 234 11.94 16.50 11.61
CA ILE A 234 13.29 16.66 11.04
C ILE A 234 14.37 16.40 12.11
N ALA A 235 14.28 17.05 13.28
CA ALA A 235 15.24 16.85 14.38
C ALA A 235 15.19 15.42 14.95
N SER A 236 14.02 14.78 14.99
CA SER A 236 13.86 13.40 15.45
C SER A 236 14.34 12.34 14.44
N ALA A 237 14.44 12.72 13.16
CA ALA A 237 14.78 11.85 12.04
C ALA A 237 16.18 12.11 11.45
N THR A 238 16.94 13.05 12.03
CA THR A 238 18.30 13.42 11.59
C THR A 238 19.30 13.11 12.70
N LEU A 239 20.37 12.40 12.35
CA LEU A 239 21.38 11.95 13.30
C LEU A 239 22.16 13.14 13.91
N GLY A 240 22.07 13.32 15.23
CA GLY A 240 22.88 14.29 15.98
C GLY A 240 22.42 15.76 15.92
N ASP A 241 21.16 16.01 15.55
CA ASP A 241 20.52 17.35 15.53
C ASP A 241 19.61 17.61 16.77
N GLY A 242 19.82 16.89 17.88
CA GLY A 242 19.02 17.03 19.12
C GLY A 242 19.61 17.97 20.20
N ASP A 243 19.17 17.81 21.46
CA ASP A 243 19.22 18.85 22.52
C ASP A 243 19.98 18.64 23.87
N GLY A 244 20.36 17.48 24.41
CA GLY A 244 20.44 16.12 23.86
C GLY A 244 19.86 15.02 24.74
N ASP A 245 18.72 15.26 25.39
CA ASP A 245 17.90 14.23 26.03
C ASP A 245 16.80 13.69 25.06
N SER A 246 16.73 14.22 23.84
CA SER A 246 15.68 13.92 22.85
C SER A 246 16.15 13.49 21.45
N GLU A 247 17.46 13.32 21.24
CA GLU A 247 18.05 13.04 19.92
C GLU A 247 17.71 11.63 19.39
N ASP A 248 17.77 11.47 18.06
CA ASP A 248 17.66 10.21 17.31
C ASP A 248 16.40 9.34 17.54
N LYS A 249 15.32 9.91 18.12
CA LYS A 249 14.12 9.15 18.51
C LYS A 249 13.55 8.28 17.39
N VAL A 250 13.41 8.83 16.19
CA VAL A 250 12.82 8.12 15.04
C VAL A 250 13.89 7.68 14.03
N TYR A 251 15.04 8.37 13.96
CA TYR A 251 16.18 8.03 13.10
C TYR A 251 16.57 6.54 13.16
N ASN A 252 16.77 5.99 14.37
CA ASN A 252 17.22 4.60 14.52
C ASN A 252 16.17 3.57 14.06
N ILE A 253 14.87 3.92 14.15
CA ILE A 253 13.80 3.05 13.64
C ILE A 253 13.70 3.18 12.12
N MET A 254 13.79 4.41 11.57
CA MET A 254 13.85 4.65 10.12
C MET A 254 15.01 3.90 9.47
N ALA A 255 16.19 3.90 10.09
CA ALA A 255 17.35 3.13 9.64
C ALA A 255 17.03 1.64 9.53
N LYS A 256 16.29 1.08 10.50
CA LYS A 256 15.90 -0.34 10.53
C LYS A 256 14.81 -0.67 9.52
N LEU A 257 13.85 0.23 9.29
CA LEU A 257 12.82 0.07 8.25
C LEU A 257 13.41 0.22 6.84
N ALA A 258 14.37 1.12 6.64
CA ALA A 258 15.12 1.25 5.38
C ALA A 258 16.01 0.03 5.12
N GLU A 259 16.69 -0.51 6.15
CA GLU A 259 17.46 -1.76 6.06
C GLU A 259 16.55 -2.96 5.71
N ALA A 260 15.39 -3.06 6.35
CA ALA A 260 14.38 -4.08 6.03
C ALA A 260 13.94 -3.97 4.56
N THR A 261 13.64 -2.77 4.10
CA THR A 261 13.18 -2.50 2.73
C THR A 261 14.26 -2.78 1.69
N LYS A 262 15.53 -2.48 1.97
CA LYS A 262 16.65 -2.89 1.11
C LYS A 262 16.72 -4.41 0.93
N LYS A 263 16.54 -5.17 2.03
CA LYS A 263 16.60 -6.64 2.04
C LYS A 263 15.38 -7.29 1.40
N ALA A 264 14.20 -6.68 1.51
CA ALA A 264 12.97 -7.17 0.90
C ALA A 264 12.96 -6.90 -0.61
N VAL A 265 13.34 -5.69 -1.01
CA VAL A 265 13.53 -5.27 -2.40
C VAL A 265 14.98 -5.55 -2.83
N ASP A 266 15.41 -6.82 -2.77
CA ASP A 266 16.73 -7.28 -3.22
C ASP A 266 16.58 -8.29 -4.37
N SER A 267 16.94 -7.89 -5.58
CA SER A 267 16.94 -8.78 -6.76
C SER A 267 17.78 -10.05 -6.56
N THR A 268 18.83 -10.00 -5.74
CA THR A 268 19.68 -11.15 -5.43
C THR A 268 18.92 -12.24 -4.67
N ALA A 269 18.00 -11.85 -3.78
CA ALA A 269 17.16 -12.79 -3.04
C ALA A 269 16.12 -13.46 -3.95
N PHE A 270 15.69 -12.79 -5.02
CA PHE A 270 14.83 -13.39 -6.04
C PHE A 270 15.60 -14.30 -7.00
N THR A 271 16.87 -14.02 -7.31
CA THR A 271 17.73 -14.96 -8.06
C THR A 271 17.79 -16.33 -7.38
N GLN A 272 17.78 -16.40 -6.04
CA GLN A 272 17.73 -17.68 -5.32
C GLN A 272 16.46 -18.49 -5.61
N PHE A 273 15.31 -17.84 -5.85
CA PHE A 273 14.11 -18.52 -6.33
C PHE A 273 14.28 -19.00 -7.78
N LEU A 274 14.87 -18.20 -8.66
CA LEU A 274 15.11 -18.57 -10.06
C LEU A 274 16.10 -19.73 -10.23
N GLU A 275 16.94 -19.98 -9.23
CA GLU A 275 17.87 -21.11 -9.16
C GLU A 275 17.29 -22.35 -8.43
N ASP A 276 16.13 -22.23 -7.79
CA ASP A 276 15.51 -23.31 -7.01
C ASP A 276 14.96 -24.43 -7.90
N ALA A 277 14.98 -25.67 -7.41
CA ALA A 277 14.47 -26.85 -8.12
C ALA A 277 13.00 -26.71 -8.54
N SER A 278 12.15 -26.09 -7.70
CA SER A 278 10.72 -25.89 -7.97
C SER A 278 10.46 -25.03 -9.22
N TYR A 279 11.30 -24.02 -9.49
CA TYR A 279 11.23 -23.19 -10.70
C TYR A 279 12.02 -23.80 -11.87
N THR A 280 13.22 -24.30 -11.60
CA THR A 280 14.10 -24.83 -12.66
C THR A 280 13.62 -26.16 -13.28
N ASN A 281 12.77 -26.92 -12.58
CA ASN A 281 12.08 -28.10 -13.13
C ASN A 281 10.99 -27.75 -14.15
N ILE A 282 10.48 -26.51 -14.18
CA ILE A 282 9.51 -26.07 -15.19
C ILE A 282 10.23 -25.96 -16.54
N PRO A 283 9.78 -26.62 -17.62
CA PRO A 283 10.48 -26.60 -18.91
C PRO A 283 10.61 -25.17 -19.47
N ILE A 284 11.83 -24.77 -19.87
CA ILE A 284 12.14 -23.40 -20.31
C ILE A 284 11.25 -22.88 -21.46
N THR A 285 10.67 -23.78 -22.26
CA THR A 285 9.76 -23.43 -23.37
C THR A 285 8.38 -22.96 -22.93
N ILE A 286 8.01 -23.18 -21.67
CA ILE A 286 6.71 -22.81 -21.08
C ILE A 286 6.87 -22.22 -19.68
N ARG A 287 8.09 -21.78 -19.31
CA ARG A 287 8.37 -21.23 -17.98
C ARG A 287 7.98 -19.74 -17.98
N PRO A 288 7.00 -19.31 -17.18
CA PRO A 288 6.67 -17.90 -17.04
C PRO A 288 7.86 -17.16 -16.43
N ALA A 289 8.06 -15.91 -16.86
CA ALA A 289 8.99 -15.01 -16.20
C ALA A 289 8.40 -14.55 -14.87
N LEU A 290 9.25 -14.33 -13.86
CA LEU A 290 8.80 -13.69 -12.61
C LEU A 290 8.50 -12.21 -12.88
N THR A 291 7.28 -11.78 -12.60
CA THR A 291 6.84 -10.43 -12.92
C THR A 291 7.26 -9.41 -11.86
N THR A 292 7.30 -8.13 -12.25
CA THR A 292 7.43 -6.99 -11.33
C THR A 292 6.31 -6.96 -10.29
N LYS A 293 5.11 -7.44 -10.64
CA LYS A 293 3.99 -7.68 -9.73
C LYS A 293 4.32 -8.71 -8.66
N ASP A 294 4.83 -9.89 -9.01
CA ASP A 294 5.27 -10.90 -8.02
C ASP A 294 6.37 -10.35 -7.10
N PHE A 295 7.33 -9.64 -7.68
CA PHE A 295 8.46 -9.04 -6.98
C PHE A 295 8.00 -7.98 -5.96
N SER A 296 7.18 -7.03 -6.40
CA SER A 296 6.68 -5.94 -5.55
C SER A 296 5.67 -6.42 -4.51
N ALA A 297 4.80 -7.38 -4.86
CA ALA A 297 3.88 -7.99 -3.90
C ALA A 297 4.65 -8.74 -2.80
N THR A 298 5.63 -9.58 -3.18
CA THR A 298 6.51 -10.28 -2.24
C THR A 298 7.25 -9.34 -1.30
N ALA A 299 7.85 -8.28 -1.84
CA ALA A 299 8.58 -7.30 -1.03
C ALA A 299 7.64 -6.57 -0.05
N MET A 300 6.45 -6.13 -0.50
CA MET A 300 5.49 -5.46 0.36
C MET A 300 4.95 -6.39 1.47
N THR A 301 4.64 -7.65 1.19
CA THR A 301 4.23 -8.64 2.22
C THR A 301 5.26 -8.78 3.35
N LEU A 302 6.56 -8.62 3.05
CA LEU A 302 7.64 -8.62 4.06
C LEU A 302 7.70 -7.31 4.86
N ILE A 303 7.45 -6.18 4.21
CA ILE A 303 7.46 -4.85 4.85
C ILE A 303 6.21 -4.63 5.70
N ASP A 304 5.03 -5.10 5.27
CA ASP A 304 3.82 -5.13 6.09
C ASP A 304 4.02 -5.87 7.40
N HIS A 305 4.64 -7.05 7.34
CA HIS A 305 4.92 -7.84 8.54
C HIS A 305 5.81 -7.09 9.54
N ILE A 306 6.91 -6.51 9.08
CA ILE A 306 7.86 -5.77 9.92
C ILE A 306 7.23 -4.47 10.44
N THR A 307 6.46 -3.78 9.59
CA THR A 307 5.75 -2.55 9.93
C THR A 307 4.66 -2.81 10.96
N GLU A 308 3.86 -3.88 10.82
CA GLU A 308 2.79 -4.20 11.76
C GLU A 308 3.34 -4.73 13.10
N LEU A 309 4.49 -5.43 13.11
CA LEU A 309 5.23 -5.72 14.33
C LEU A 309 5.69 -4.44 15.03
N ALA A 310 6.32 -3.51 14.30
CA ALA A 310 6.76 -2.22 14.83
C ALA A 310 5.58 -1.38 15.36
N TYR A 311 4.47 -1.33 14.61
CA TYR A 311 3.24 -0.63 14.95
C TYR A 311 2.63 -1.16 16.26
N LYS A 312 2.36 -2.48 16.35
CA LYS A 312 1.79 -3.08 17.56
C LYS A 312 2.70 -2.89 18.78
N GLN A 313 4.00 -3.02 18.59
CA GLN A 313 4.98 -2.87 19.65
C GLN A 313 5.04 -1.42 20.16
N SER A 314 5.02 -0.45 19.24
CA SER A 314 4.90 0.98 19.56
C SER A 314 3.63 1.29 20.34
N SER A 315 2.46 0.87 19.82
CA SER A 315 1.16 1.09 20.46
C SER A 315 1.07 0.44 21.84
N SER A 316 1.64 -0.75 22.03
CA SER A 316 1.61 -1.48 23.32
C SER A 316 2.58 -0.91 24.37
N HIS A 317 3.63 -0.21 23.94
CA HIS A 317 4.67 0.34 24.83
C HIS A 317 4.76 1.88 24.78
N ALA A 318 3.67 2.56 24.40
CA ALA A 318 3.57 4.02 24.35
C ALA A 318 4.69 4.72 23.56
N GLY A 319 5.13 4.11 22.46
CA GLY A 319 6.22 4.64 21.62
C GLY A 319 7.62 4.35 22.16
N ASN A 320 7.82 3.33 23.01
CA ASN A 320 9.14 2.89 23.45
C ASN A 320 9.98 2.42 22.25
N LEU A 321 10.97 3.24 21.91
CA LEU A 321 11.79 3.13 20.70
C LEU A 321 12.73 1.92 20.74
N THR A 322 13.31 1.62 21.91
CA THR A 322 14.12 0.41 22.11
C THR A 322 13.27 -0.83 21.89
N ALA A 323 12.06 -0.87 22.44
CA ALA A 323 11.16 -2.00 22.27
C ALA A 323 10.77 -2.23 20.80
N ILE A 324 10.64 -1.16 19.99
CA ILE A 324 10.38 -1.22 18.55
C ILE A 324 11.61 -1.74 17.78
N ILE A 325 12.82 -1.26 18.11
CA ILE A 325 14.06 -1.73 17.49
C ILE A 325 14.33 -3.21 17.81
N ASP A 326 14.06 -3.62 19.06
CA ASP A 326 14.25 -4.99 19.53
C ASP A 326 13.33 -6.00 18.83
N ILE A 327 12.11 -5.61 18.43
CA ILE A 327 11.22 -6.51 17.67
C ILE A 327 11.56 -6.56 16.17
N ILE A 328 12.04 -5.47 15.57
CA ILE A 328 12.44 -5.44 14.15
C ILE A 328 13.76 -6.19 13.92
N THR A 329 14.73 -6.04 14.82
CA THR A 329 16.12 -6.48 14.59
C THR A 329 16.27 -7.98 14.28
N PRO A 330 15.59 -8.93 14.96
CA PRO A 330 15.64 -10.35 14.61
C PRO A 330 15.08 -10.66 13.22
N GLU A 331 14.02 -9.95 12.81
CA GLU A 331 13.33 -10.20 11.54
C GLU A 331 14.21 -9.88 10.33
N LEU A 332 15.15 -8.93 10.45
CA LEU A 332 16.15 -8.58 9.41
C LEU A 332 17.06 -9.76 9.01
N ALA A 333 17.21 -10.77 9.85
CA ALA A 333 17.94 -12.00 9.55
C ALA A 333 17.12 -13.01 8.76
N HIS A 334 15.78 -12.88 8.77
CA HIS A 334 14.85 -13.79 8.11
C HIS A 334 14.34 -13.30 6.76
N ILE A 335 14.43 -12.00 6.46
CA ILE A 335 13.89 -11.41 5.21
C ILE A 335 14.27 -12.23 3.97
N SER A 336 15.57 -12.43 3.68
CA SER A 336 16.02 -13.09 2.44
C SER A 336 15.50 -14.53 2.27
N SER A 337 15.43 -15.31 3.35
CA SER A 337 14.88 -16.68 3.27
C SER A 337 13.36 -16.67 3.12
N ARG A 338 12.67 -15.68 3.72
CA ARG A 338 11.24 -15.47 3.53
C ARG A 338 10.89 -14.95 2.13
N THR A 339 11.74 -14.12 1.50
CA THR A 339 11.59 -13.66 0.11
C THR A 339 11.39 -14.83 -0.83
N THR A 340 12.28 -15.83 -0.80
CA THR A 340 12.16 -17.03 -1.66
C THR A 340 10.86 -17.80 -1.41
N GLN A 341 10.42 -17.92 -0.15
CA GLN A 341 9.19 -18.64 0.21
C GLN A 341 7.91 -17.90 -0.23
N ILE A 342 7.89 -16.57 -0.13
CA ILE A 342 6.75 -15.74 -0.54
C ILE A 342 6.72 -15.59 -2.08
N ALA A 343 7.87 -15.43 -2.73
CA ALA A 343 7.99 -15.41 -4.20
C ALA A 343 7.43 -16.70 -4.83
N LYS A 344 7.74 -17.88 -4.27
CA LYS A 344 7.15 -19.17 -4.69
C LYS A 344 5.63 -19.18 -4.63
N ARG A 345 5.02 -18.53 -3.63
CA ARG A 345 3.57 -18.45 -3.45
C ARG A 345 2.92 -17.53 -4.47
N TYR A 346 3.43 -16.31 -4.63
CA TYR A 346 2.92 -15.35 -5.62
C TYR A 346 3.06 -15.88 -7.04
N PHE A 347 4.24 -16.38 -7.42
CA PHE A 347 4.47 -17.01 -8.71
C PHE A 347 3.46 -18.13 -8.99
N ALA A 348 3.26 -19.06 -8.04
CA ALA A 348 2.33 -20.15 -8.23
C ALA A 348 0.86 -19.69 -8.32
N ALA A 349 0.47 -18.67 -7.54
CA ALA A 349 -0.89 -18.12 -7.58
C ALA A 349 -1.19 -17.36 -8.89
N ASN A 350 -0.28 -16.50 -9.33
CA ASN A 350 -0.46 -15.65 -10.50
C ASN A 350 -0.37 -16.46 -11.82
N HIS A 351 0.53 -17.44 -11.91
CA HIS A 351 0.78 -18.17 -13.16
C HIS A 351 0.00 -19.49 -13.30
N GLN A 352 -0.80 -19.94 -12.32
CA GLN A 352 -1.50 -21.24 -12.44
C GLN A 352 -2.43 -21.33 -13.66
N ALA A 353 -2.98 -20.19 -14.10
CA ALA A 353 -3.87 -20.12 -15.26
C ALA A 353 -3.17 -20.49 -16.57
N GLU A 354 -1.87 -20.22 -16.70
CA GLU A 354 -1.05 -20.57 -17.87
C GLU A 354 -0.89 -22.10 -18.02
N PHE A 355 -1.00 -22.83 -16.92
CA PHE A 355 -0.94 -24.30 -16.90
C PHE A 355 -2.33 -24.96 -16.87
N SER A 356 -3.41 -24.21 -17.11
CA SER A 356 -4.78 -24.73 -17.01
C SER A 356 -5.20 -25.69 -18.13
N GLU A 357 -4.55 -25.65 -19.30
CA GLU A 357 -4.80 -26.60 -20.39
C GLU A 357 -4.35 -28.02 -20.00
N ASP A 358 -5.17 -29.04 -20.30
CA ASP A 358 -4.91 -30.45 -19.95
C ASP A 358 -3.87 -31.14 -20.86
N THR A 359 -2.70 -30.51 -21.03
CA THR A 359 -1.54 -31.11 -21.68
C THR A 359 -0.76 -31.98 -20.69
N ARG A 360 -0.04 -32.99 -21.20
CA ARG A 360 0.87 -33.77 -20.35
C ARG A 360 1.90 -32.87 -19.64
N ILE A 361 2.45 -31.90 -20.36
CA ILE A 361 3.51 -31.03 -19.85
C ILE A 361 2.97 -30.18 -18.69
N ASN A 362 1.76 -29.61 -18.85
CA ASN A 362 1.12 -28.81 -17.80
C ASN A 362 0.79 -29.64 -16.56
N ARG A 363 0.32 -30.90 -16.72
CA ARG A 363 0.13 -31.82 -15.59
C ARG A 363 1.43 -32.15 -14.87
N ASP A 364 2.52 -32.39 -15.62
CA ASP A 364 3.84 -32.68 -15.06
C ASP A 364 4.41 -31.44 -14.31
N VAL A 365 4.18 -30.23 -14.81
CA VAL A 365 4.51 -28.95 -14.13
C VAL A 365 3.67 -28.75 -12.87
N LEU A 366 2.34 -28.83 -12.95
CA LEU A 366 1.45 -28.67 -11.80
C LEU A 366 1.67 -29.75 -10.73
N SER A 367 2.15 -30.94 -11.09
CA SER A 367 2.61 -31.94 -10.13
C SER A 367 3.87 -31.46 -9.41
N SER A 368 4.87 -31.00 -10.16
CA SER A 368 6.13 -30.48 -9.60
C SER A 368 5.91 -29.28 -8.66
N MET A 369 5.00 -28.37 -9.01
CA MET A 369 4.58 -27.25 -8.16
C MET A 369 3.82 -27.69 -6.90
N LYS A 370 3.18 -28.87 -6.91
CA LYS A 370 2.49 -29.44 -5.73
C LYS A 370 3.41 -30.21 -4.79
N ASP A 371 4.62 -30.56 -5.25
CA ASP A 371 5.65 -31.22 -4.44
C ASP A 371 6.45 -30.20 -3.58
N ASP A 372 6.56 -28.94 -4.02
CA ASP A 372 7.04 -27.83 -3.18
C ASP A 372 5.91 -27.26 -2.32
N SER A 373 6.11 -27.16 -1.00
CA SER A 373 5.07 -26.72 -0.06
C SER A 373 4.61 -25.28 -0.28
N HIS A 374 5.51 -24.38 -0.69
CA HIS A 374 5.19 -22.97 -0.85
C HIS A 374 4.48 -22.71 -2.18
N MET A 375 4.93 -23.35 -3.27
CA MET A 375 4.16 -23.32 -4.53
C MET A 375 2.77 -23.96 -4.37
N LYS A 376 2.67 -25.08 -3.63
CA LYS A 376 1.39 -25.72 -3.31
C LYS A 376 0.46 -24.79 -2.52
N GLU A 377 0.96 -24.05 -1.54
CA GLU A 377 0.18 -23.03 -0.84
C GLU A 377 -0.28 -21.92 -1.80
N GLY A 378 0.57 -21.51 -2.74
CA GLY A 378 0.22 -20.56 -3.80
C GLY A 378 -0.94 -21.03 -4.68
N LEU A 379 -0.84 -22.26 -5.22
CA LEU A 379 -1.89 -22.89 -6.05
C LEU A 379 -3.25 -23.03 -5.33
N ASN A 380 -3.25 -23.12 -4.00
CA ASN A 380 -4.49 -23.27 -3.21
C ASN A 380 -5.04 -21.91 -2.73
N CYS A 381 -4.38 -20.79 -3.00
CA CYS A 381 -4.78 -19.48 -2.51
C CYS A 381 -5.73 -18.79 -3.49
N SER A 382 -7.04 -18.83 -3.21
CA SER A 382 -8.08 -18.29 -4.09
C SER A 382 -8.06 -16.76 -4.23
N SER A 383 -7.47 -16.03 -3.28
CA SER A 383 -7.30 -14.57 -3.37
C SER A 383 -6.08 -14.16 -4.20
N GLY A 384 -5.11 -15.06 -4.38
CA GLY A 384 -3.79 -14.73 -4.93
C GLY A 384 -2.88 -13.92 -4.02
N PHE A 385 -3.29 -13.61 -2.79
CA PHE A 385 -2.57 -12.71 -1.88
C PHE A 385 -2.14 -13.38 -0.57
N PHE A 386 -0.99 -12.97 -0.05
CA PHE A 386 -0.35 -13.59 1.12
C PHE A 386 0.06 -12.55 2.16
N GLU A 387 -0.05 -12.94 3.43
CA GLU A 387 0.49 -12.19 4.54
C GLU A 387 1.47 -13.02 5.38
N ILE A 388 2.29 -12.33 6.16
CA ILE A 388 3.01 -12.93 7.29
C ILE A 388 2.43 -12.33 8.57
N THR A 389 1.74 -13.16 9.35
CA THR A 389 1.11 -12.76 10.62
C THR A 389 2.14 -12.32 11.65
N THR A 390 1.70 -11.67 12.74
CA THR A 390 2.61 -11.24 13.81
C THR A 390 3.11 -12.38 14.71
N ASP A 391 2.67 -13.62 14.49
CA ASP A 391 3.31 -14.85 15.00
C ASP A 391 4.14 -15.57 13.92
N SER A 392 4.54 -14.82 12.88
CA SER A 392 5.46 -15.19 11.80
C SER A 392 5.03 -16.39 10.94
N LYS A 393 3.71 -16.64 10.86
CA LYS A 393 3.12 -17.61 9.92
C LYS A 393 2.85 -16.95 8.59
N MET A 394 3.23 -17.63 7.51
CA MET A 394 2.83 -17.25 6.15
C MET A 394 1.49 -17.91 5.84
N GLN A 395 0.51 -17.14 5.37
CA GLN A 395 -0.81 -17.66 5.01
C GLN A 395 -1.42 -16.93 3.82
N CYS A 396 -2.30 -17.62 3.11
CA CYS A 396 -3.19 -17.00 2.13
C CYS A 396 -4.18 -16.07 2.86
N ILE A 397 -4.43 -14.89 2.31
CA ILE A 397 -5.48 -14.00 2.80
C ILE A 397 -6.82 -14.55 2.29
N GLU A 398 -7.74 -14.90 3.18
CA GLU A 398 -9.07 -15.35 2.77
C GLU A 398 -9.86 -14.18 2.17
N THR A 399 -10.40 -14.35 0.96
CA THR A 399 -11.39 -13.40 0.43
C THR A 399 -12.62 -13.45 1.33
N THR A 400 -12.87 -12.39 2.10
CA THR A 400 -14.17 -12.20 2.74
C THR A 400 -15.21 -11.97 1.65
N THR A 401 -15.86 -13.05 1.21
CA THR A 401 -17.08 -12.96 0.42
C THR A 401 -18.15 -12.33 1.32
N THR A 402 -18.29 -11.00 1.21
CA THR A 402 -19.41 -10.27 1.81
C THR A 402 -20.68 -10.79 1.13
N PRO A 403 -21.61 -11.40 1.90
CA PRO A 403 -22.82 -12.04 1.34
C PRO A 403 -23.91 -11.03 0.95
#